data_AF-A0A1A7XGW6-F1
#
_entry.id   AF-A0A1A7XGW6-F1
#
_cell.length_a   1.000
_cell.length_b   1.000
_cell.length_c   1.000
_cell.angle_alpha   90.00
_cell.angle_beta   90.00
_cell.angle_gamma   90.00
#
_symmetry.space_group_name_H-M   'P 1'
#
loop_
_entity.id
_entity.type
_entity.pdbx_description
1 polymer ?
#
loop_
_entity_poly.entity_id
_entity_poly.type
_entity_poly.pdbx_seq_one_letter_code
_entity_poly.pdbx_strand_id
1 'polypeptide(L)'
;LESAKRARLGTNREFIVPMTQETLSIKLYPDTKKDHSLPGVGLTTCLRPKLHFSSINFVGTDPDIYTLSPVFPLQELKTRAISMLTEAVLDGSQAMRDPVGGSVEFHFVPILKLISTLLIIGIFNDEDTMHILKMIDPGVFSGKKEEEAA
;
A
#
# COMPACT_ATOMS: atom_id res chain seq x y z
N LEU A 1 -9.16 -10.23 -2.66
CA LEU A 1 -8.74 -8.80 -2.64
C LEU A 1 -9.92 -7.84 -2.58
N GLU A 2 -10.94 -7.99 -3.43
CA GLU A 2 -12.11 -7.09 -3.44
C GLU A 2 -12.84 -7.03 -2.08
N SER A 3 -13.20 -8.19 -1.52
CA SER A 3 -13.84 -8.26 -0.19
C SER A 3 -13.01 -7.58 0.91
N ALA A 4 -11.70 -7.86 0.95
CA ALA A 4 -10.76 -7.20 1.88
C ALA A 4 -10.71 -5.67 1.70
N LYS A 5 -10.66 -5.19 0.45
CA LYS A 5 -10.70 -3.76 0.12
C LYS A 5 -12.01 -3.13 0.60
N ARG A 6 -13.14 -3.78 0.33
CA ARG A 6 -14.48 -3.28 0.72
C ARG A 6 -14.63 -3.18 2.24
N ALA A 7 -14.16 -4.18 2.98
CA ALA A 7 -14.16 -4.16 4.45
C ALA A 7 -13.34 -2.97 5.00
N ARG A 8 -12.16 -2.71 4.42
CA ARG A 8 -11.30 -1.58 4.83
C ARG A 8 -11.90 -0.22 4.46
N LEU A 9 -12.54 -0.11 3.30
CA LEU A 9 -13.21 1.12 2.88
C LEU A 9 -14.45 1.43 3.72
N GLY A 10 -15.19 0.40 4.14
CA GLY A 10 -16.37 0.54 4.99
C GLY A 10 -16.09 1.28 6.30
N THR A 11 -14.95 0.98 6.94
CA THR A 11 -14.54 1.59 8.22
C THR A 11 -13.50 2.71 8.04
N ASN A 12 -13.25 3.20 6.82
CA ASN A 12 -12.15 4.15 6.59
C ASN A 12 -12.44 5.56 7.13
N ARG A 13 -13.71 5.87 7.42
CA ARG A 13 -14.16 7.14 8.00
C ARG A 13 -14.46 7.03 9.50
N GLU A 14 -14.12 5.90 10.11
CA GLU A 14 -14.32 5.63 11.52
C GLU A 14 -12.96 5.63 12.21
N PHE A 15 -12.82 6.48 13.23
CA PHE A 15 -11.57 6.65 13.96
C PHE A 15 -11.78 6.29 15.42
N ILE A 16 -11.31 5.10 15.80
CA ILE A 16 -11.33 4.62 17.18
C ILE A 16 -9.89 4.37 17.57
N VAL A 17 -9.39 5.10 18.57
CA VAL A 17 -7.99 5.06 19.00
C VAL A 17 -7.92 4.65 20.48
N PRO A 18 -7.22 3.55 20.83
CA PRO A 18 -7.08 3.10 22.19
C PRO A 18 -6.05 3.96 22.96
N MET A 19 -6.24 4.08 24.27
CA MET A 19 -5.32 4.81 25.17
C MET A 19 -4.15 3.92 25.57
N THR A 20 -3.17 3.77 24.68
CA THR A 20 -1.94 2.97 24.90
C THR A 20 -0.69 3.87 24.90
N GLN A 21 0.44 3.36 25.38
CA GLN A 21 1.73 4.07 25.31
C GLN A 21 2.17 4.33 23.85
N GLU A 22 1.82 3.40 22.94
CA GLU A 22 1.99 3.57 21.50
C GLU A 22 1.19 4.77 20.97
N THR A 23 -0.09 4.91 21.35
CA THR A 23 -0.88 6.08 20.96
C THR A 23 -0.29 7.37 21.54
N LEU A 24 0.20 7.32 22.78
CA LEU A 24 0.79 8.47 23.48
C LEU A 24 2.10 8.95 22.83
N SER A 25 2.84 8.06 22.16
CA SER A 25 4.10 8.41 21.48
C SER A 25 3.89 9.08 20.12
N ILE A 26 2.70 9.00 19.53
CA ILE A 26 2.38 9.62 18.24
C ILE A 26 2.36 11.15 18.39
N LYS A 27 3.26 11.82 17.68
CA LYS A 27 3.35 13.29 17.62
C LYS A 27 3.16 13.77 16.19
N LEU A 28 2.54 14.94 16.03
CA LEU A 28 2.35 15.57 14.72
C LEU A 28 3.68 15.95 14.05
N TYR A 29 4.66 16.32 14.87
CA TYR A 29 6.01 16.69 14.43
C TYR A 29 7.01 15.84 15.22
N PRO A 30 7.65 14.84 14.57
CA PRO A 30 8.69 14.04 15.22
C PRO A 30 9.97 14.85 15.44
N ASP A 31 10.26 15.78 14.52
CA ASP A 31 11.48 16.58 14.51
C ASP A 31 11.26 18.01 15.02
N THR A 32 12.34 18.61 15.53
CA THR A 32 12.39 20.00 16.02
C THR A 32 12.09 21.04 14.94
N LYS A 33 12.27 20.68 13.66
CA LYS A 33 12.04 21.56 12.51
C LYS A 33 10.57 21.80 12.16
N LYS A 34 9.60 21.19 12.89
CA LYS A 34 8.15 21.28 12.60
C LYS A 34 7.78 20.88 11.16
N ASP A 35 8.58 20.02 10.54
CA ASP A 35 8.27 19.45 9.23
C ASP A 35 7.35 18.24 9.37
N HIS A 36 6.42 18.11 8.43
CA HIS A 36 5.54 16.95 8.36
C HIS A 36 6.29 15.73 7.83
N SER A 37 6.04 14.57 8.43
CA SER A 37 6.47 13.29 7.86
C SER A 37 5.68 12.97 6.59
N LEU A 38 6.19 12.04 5.78
CA LEU A 38 5.47 11.53 4.63
C LEU A 38 4.09 10.98 5.05
N PRO A 39 3.05 11.11 4.21
CA PRO A 39 1.75 10.52 4.51
C PRO A 39 1.82 9.00 4.46
N GLY A 40 1.10 8.34 5.37
CA GLY A 40 0.98 6.88 5.35
C GLY A 40 2.21 6.12 5.86
N VAL A 41 3.18 6.80 6.47
CA VAL A 41 4.29 6.17 7.21
C VAL A 41 4.17 6.43 8.71
N GLY A 42 4.64 5.48 9.50
CA GLY A 42 4.74 5.58 10.94
C GLY A 42 3.63 4.88 11.70
N LEU A 43 3.72 4.97 13.03
CA LEU A 43 2.85 4.25 13.95
C LEU A 43 1.39 4.73 13.83
N THR A 44 0.49 3.78 13.58
CA THR A 44 -0.96 4.01 13.65
C THR A 44 -1.58 3.04 14.63
N THR A 45 -2.36 3.55 15.58
CA THR A 45 -3.04 2.74 16.61
C THR A 45 -4.56 2.69 16.41
N CYS A 46 -5.07 3.31 15.34
CA CYS A 46 -6.49 3.26 15.01
C CYS A 46 -6.94 1.80 14.82
N LEU A 47 -8.05 1.43 15.44
CA LEU A 47 -8.64 0.12 15.26
C LEU A 47 -9.02 -0.06 13.79
N ARG A 48 -8.62 -1.20 13.23
CA ARG A 48 -8.99 -1.59 11.88
C ARG A 48 -9.36 -3.07 11.83
N PRO A 49 -10.35 -3.46 11.02
CA PRO A 49 -10.70 -4.86 10.84
C PRO A 49 -9.50 -5.68 10.33
N LYS A 50 -9.28 -6.84 10.95
CA LYS A 50 -8.30 -7.82 10.46
C LYS A 50 -8.83 -8.54 9.24
N LEU A 51 -7.92 -8.92 8.35
CA LEU A 51 -8.23 -9.71 7.17
C LEU A 51 -8.36 -11.18 7.56
N HIS A 52 -9.47 -11.79 7.19
CA HIS A 52 -9.70 -13.22 7.42
C HIS A 52 -9.79 -13.91 6.05
N PHE A 53 -8.90 -14.88 5.84
CA PHE A 53 -8.85 -15.69 4.63
C PHE A 53 -8.93 -17.17 5.00
N SER A 54 -9.60 -17.96 4.17
CA SER A 54 -9.71 -19.42 4.30
C SER A 54 -8.98 -20.13 3.16
N SER A 55 -8.40 -21.29 3.46
CA SER A 55 -7.89 -22.19 2.43
C SER A 55 -9.08 -22.77 1.66
N ILE A 56 -9.03 -22.72 0.33
CA ILE A 56 -10.04 -23.38 -0.50
C ILE A 56 -9.76 -24.88 -0.51
N ASN A 57 -10.77 -25.70 -0.25
CA ASN A 57 -10.74 -27.12 -0.52
C ASN A 57 -12.07 -27.53 -1.17
N PHE A 58 -12.01 -28.38 -2.18
CA PHE A 58 -13.20 -28.93 -2.85
C PHE A 58 -13.60 -30.30 -2.31
N VAL A 59 -12.73 -30.91 -1.49
CA VAL A 59 -12.94 -32.22 -0.86
C VAL A 59 -13.13 -32.00 0.64
N GLY A 60 -14.35 -31.67 1.04
CA GLY A 60 -14.71 -31.42 2.44
C GLY A 60 -16.21 -31.26 2.62
N THR A 61 -16.70 -31.55 3.83
CA THR A 61 -18.13 -31.44 4.19
C THR A 61 -18.44 -30.19 5.00
N ASP A 62 -17.44 -29.33 5.24
CA ASP A 62 -17.60 -28.11 6.03
C ASP A 62 -18.29 -27.02 5.18
N PRO A 63 -19.53 -26.62 5.51
CA PRO A 63 -20.25 -25.60 4.75
C PRO A 63 -19.66 -24.20 4.93
N ASP A 64 -18.88 -23.95 5.98
CA ASP A 64 -18.40 -22.60 6.34
C ASP A 64 -17.18 -22.17 5.50
N ILE A 65 -16.57 -23.08 4.74
CA ILE A 65 -15.40 -22.79 3.89
C ILE A 65 -15.67 -21.71 2.83
N TYR A 66 -16.94 -21.49 2.47
CA TYR A 66 -17.37 -20.50 1.46
C TYR A 66 -17.80 -19.15 2.05
N THR A 67 -17.72 -18.97 3.36
CA THR A 67 -18.11 -17.72 4.03
C THR A 67 -16.99 -16.68 4.03
N LEU A 68 -15.74 -17.12 3.87
CA LEU A 68 -14.54 -16.28 3.89
C LEU A 68 -13.88 -16.19 2.52
N SER A 69 -13.03 -15.17 2.35
CA SER A 69 -12.26 -15.00 1.11
C SER A 69 -11.15 -16.03 1.01
N PRO A 70 -10.83 -16.52 -0.20
CA PRO A 70 -9.74 -17.46 -0.38
C PRO A 70 -8.37 -16.85 -0.05
N VAL A 71 -7.50 -17.65 0.57
CA VAL A 71 -6.09 -17.30 0.84
C VAL A 71 -5.35 -17.03 -0.48
N PHE A 72 -4.50 -16.00 -0.45
CA PHE A 72 -3.60 -15.65 -1.54
C PHE A 72 -2.25 -15.22 -0.94
N PRO A 73 -1.09 -15.54 -1.56
CA PRO A 73 0.23 -15.16 -1.05
C PRO A 73 0.48 -13.65 -1.22
N LEU A 74 -0.01 -12.86 -0.26
CA LEU A 74 0.01 -11.40 -0.33
C LEU A 74 1.43 -10.81 -0.27
N GLN A 75 2.37 -11.45 0.45
CA GLN A 75 3.75 -10.96 0.53
C GLN A 75 4.48 -11.09 -0.80
N GLU A 76 4.29 -12.20 -1.51
CA GLU A 76 4.88 -12.37 -2.84
C GLU A 76 4.26 -11.40 -3.85
N LEU A 77 2.93 -11.21 -3.78
CA LEU A 77 2.23 -10.23 -4.60
C LEU A 77 2.74 -8.81 -4.37
N LYS A 78 3.00 -8.45 -3.10
CA LYS A 78 3.55 -7.14 -2.71
C LYS A 78 4.87 -6.88 -3.41
N THR A 79 5.83 -7.79 -3.28
CA THR A 79 7.15 -7.66 -3.89
C THR A 79 7.08 -7.59 -5.41
N ARG A 80 6.27 -8.45 -6.03
CA ARG A 80 6.07 -8.44 -7.49
C ARG A 80 5.42 -7.14 -7.97
N ALA A 81 4.43 -6.62 -7.24
CA ALA A 81 3.76 -5.38 -7.60
C ALA A 81 4.69 -4.17 -7.56
N ILE A 82 5.59 -4.10 -6.58
CA ILE A 82 6.62 -3.05 -6.50
C ILE A 82 7.58 -3.17 -7.68
N SER A 83 8.13 -4.37 -7.96
CA SER A 83 9.02 -4.58 -9.11
C SER A 83 8.38 -4.15 -10.43
N MET A 84 7.13 -4.57 -10.67
CA MET A 84 6.38 -4.20 -11.87
C MET A 84 6.19 -2.69 -12.00
N LEU A 85 5.93 -1.99 -10.89
CA LEU A 85 5.81 -0.53 -10.91
C LEU A 85 7.17 0.14 -11.20
N THR A 86 8.24 -0.33 -10.58
CA THR A 86 9.60 0.21 -10.81
C THR A 86 10.03 0.01 -12.27
N GLU A 87 9.83 -1.18 -12.82
CA GLU A 87 10.11 -1.49 -14.22
C GLU A 87 9.26 -0.62 -15.16
N ALA A 88 7.95 -0.51 -14.93
CA ALA A 88 7.07 0.31 -15.76
C ALA A 88 7.46 1.79 -15.75
N VAL A 89 7.89 2.34 -14.61
CA VAL A 89 8.36 3.73 -14.51
C VAL A 89 9.68 3.93 -15.25
N LEU A 90 10.61 2.98 -15.16
CA LEU A 90 11.88 3.03 -15.88
C LEU A 90 11.66 2.93 -17.39
N ASP A 91 10.84 1.98 -17.84
CA ASP A 91 10.51 1.77 -19.24
C ASP A 91 9.73 2.94 -19.83
N GLY A 92 8.78 3.50 -19.07
CA GLY A 92 8.00 4.67 -19.49
C GLY A 92 8.80 5.97 -19.59
N SER A 93 9.96 6.05 -18.92
CA SER A 93 10.89 7.19 -19.07
C SER A 93 11.66 7.15 -20.39
N GLN A 94 11.87 5.96 -20.94
CA GLN A 94 12.39 5.80 -22.28
C GLN A 94 11.21 5.93 -23.25
N ALA A 95 11.39 6.63 -24.37
CA ALA A 95 10.32 6.81 -25.37
C ALA A 95 10.02 5.46 -26.07
N MET A 96 9.32 4.57 -25.35
CA MET A 96 9.13 3.18 -25.71
C MET A 96 8.19 3.08 -26.89
N ARG A 97 8.68 2.42 -27.96
CA ARG A 97 7.92 2.25 -29.20
C ARG A 97 6.82 1.20 -29.09
N ASP A 98 7.01 0.20 -28.22
CA ASP A 98 6.09 -0.92 -28.02
C ASP A 98 5.72 -1.08 -26.54
N PRO A 99 4.75 -0.30 -26.02
CA PRO A 99 4.26 -0.49 -24.65
C PRO A 99 3.56 -1.84 -24.48
N VAL A 100 3.70 -2.46 -23.30
CA VAL A 100 3.00 -3.71 -22.96
C VAL A 100 1.49 -3.49 -23.08
N GLY A 101 0.80 -4.34 -23.84
CA GLY A 101 -0.63 -4.18 -24.11
C GLY A 101 -0.96 -3.19 -25.24
N GLY A 102 0.04 -2.70 -25.99
CA GLY A 102 -0.14 -1.91 -27.21
C GLY A 102 -0.47 -0.42 -26.96
N SER A 103 -0.72 -0.02 -25.72
CA SER A 103 -0.85 1.38 -25.32
C SER A 103 -0.26 1.61 -23.93
N VAL A 104 0.13 2.86 -23.67
CA VAL A 104 0.63 3.29 -22.35
C VAL A 104 -0.42 3.07 -21.26
N GLU A 105 -1.71 3.22 -21.59
CA GLU A 105 -2.81 2.99 -20.63
C GLU A 105 -2.83 1.53 -20.16
N PHE A 106 -2.74 0.57 -21.09
CA PHE A 106 -2.74 -0.85 -20.74
C PHE A 106 -1.48 -1.28 -19.99
N HIS A 107 -0.37 -0.57 -20.20
CA HIS A 107 0.87 -0.79 -19.46
C HIS A 107 0.73 -0.38 -17.98
N PHE A 108 0.21 0.81 -17.68
CA PHE A 108 0.20 1.36 -16.32
C PHE A 108 -1.08 1.08 -15.50
N VAL A 109 -2.26 1.16 -16.12
CA VAL A 109 -3.54 1.15 -15.38
C VAL A 109 -3.72 -0.11 -14.51
N PRO A 110 -3.44 -1.34 -14.98
CA PRO A 110 -3.58 -2.53 -14.15
C PRO A 110 -2.64 -2.53 -12.93
N ILE A 111 -1.40 -2.07 -13.12
CA ILE A 111 -0.38 -1.99 -12.07
C ILE A 111 -0.81 -0.98 -11.01
N LEU A 112 -1.19 0.23 -11.42
CA LEU A 112 -1.64 1.28 -10.50
C LEU A 112 -2.90 0.86 -9.73
N LYS A 113 -3.83 0.17 -10.40
CA LYS A 113 -5.05 -0.36 -9.75
C LYS A 113 -4.74 -1.44 -8.71
N LEU A 114 -3.75 -2.29 -8.98
CA LEU A 114 -3.26 -3.29 -8.03
C LEU A 114 -2.60 -2.61 -6.83
N ILE A 115 -1.64 -1.71 -7.05
CA ILE A 115 -0.94 -0.96 -6.00
C ILE A 115 -1.94 -0.21 -5.12
N SER A 116 -2.89 0.51 -5.71
CA SER A 116 -3.96 1.21 -4.98
C SER A 116 -4.77 0.24 -4.10
N THR A 117 -5.09 -0.95 -4.61
CA THR A 117 -5.83 -1.95 -3.84
C THR A 117 -5.00 -2.49 -2.66
N LEU A 118 -3.71 -2.75 -2.86
CA LEU A 118 -2.80 -3.22 -1.81
C LEU A 118 -2.52 -2.14 -0.75
N LEU A 119 -2.45 -0.86 -1.14
CA LEU A 119 -2.37 0.29 -0.24
C LEU A 119 -3.61 0.40 0.65
N ILE A 120 -4.82 0.29 0.08
CA ILE A 120 -6.08 0.34 0.86
C ILE A 120 -6.16 -0.82 1.86
N ILE A 121 -5.70 -2.01 1.46
CA ILE A 121 -5.68 -3.17 2.34
C ILE A 121 -4.63 -3.01 3.45
N GLY A 122 -3.57 -2.22 3.23
CA GLY A 122 -2.52 -1.91 4.21
C GLY A 122 -1.49 -3.04 4.36
N ILE A 123 -1.05 -3.60 3.23
CA ILE A 123 -0.06 -4.69 3.18
C ILE A 123 1.38 -4.15 3.11
N PHE A 124 1.54 -2.93 2.59
CA PHE A 124 2.83 -2.25 2.50
C PHE A 124 3.29 -1.77 3.87
N ASN A 125 4.57 -1.92 4.15
CA ASN A 125 5.20 -1.31 5.32
C ASN A 125 5.64 0.14 5.01
N ASP A 126 6.27 0.81 5.96
CA ASP A 126 6.71 2.20 5.82
C ASP A 126 7.73 2.38 4.68
N GLU A 127 8.66 1.43 4.53
CA GLU A 127 9.69 1.46 3.48
C GLU A 127 9.08 1.30 2.09
N ASP A 128 8.19 0.32 1.92
CA ASP A 128 7.45 0.07 0.70
C ASP A 128 6.61 1.30 0.30
N THR A 129 5.89 1.88 1.28
CA THR A 129 5.02 3.05 1.06
C THR A 129 5.84 4.26 0.64
N MET A 130 6.96 4.53 1.33
CA MET A 130 7.88 5.59 0.95
C MET A 130 8.45 5.37 -0.45
N HIS A 131 8.82 4.13 -0.81
CA HIS A 131 9.35 3.82 -2.13
C HIS A 131 8.30 4.06 -3.23
N ILE A 132 7.06 3.63 -3.02
CA ILE A 132 5.94 3.88 -3.95
C ILE A 132 5.68 5.38 -4.12
N LEU A 133 5.63 6.15 -3.02
CA LEU A 133 5.40 7.60 -3.07
C LEU A 133 6.49 8.32 -3.86
N LYS A 134 7.77 7.93 -3.68
CA LYS A 134 8.90 8.49 -4.44
C LYS A 134 8.82 8.21 -5.94
N MET A 135 8.26 7.07 -6.35
CA MET A 135 8.07 6.75 -7.77
C MET A 135 6.94 7.58 -8.42
N ILE A 136 5.95 8.03 -7.63
CA ILE A 136 4.85 8.86 -8.13
C ILE A 136 5.31 10.30 -8.31
N ASP A 137 5.91 10.88 -7.28
CA ASP A 137 6.43 12.25 -7.34
C ASP A 137 7.70 12.36 -6.49
N PRO A 138 8.89 12.25 -7.11
CA PRO A 138 10.14 12.38 -6.39
C PRO A 138 10.35 13.81 -5.86
N GLY A 139 9.76 14.85 -6.46
CA GLY A 139 9.94 16.23 -6.01
C GLY A 139 9.22 16.53 -4.70
N VAL A 140 8.06 15.89 -4.48
CA VAL A 140 7.27 16.04 -3.25
C VAL A 140 7.66 15.04 -2.17
N PHE A 141 8.01 13.80 -2.55
CA PHE A 141 8.19 12.68 -1.62
C PHE A 141 9.62 12.19 -1.47
N SER A 142 10.59 12.72 -2.22
CA SER A 142 11.97 12.67 -1.74
C SER A 142 12.04 13.61 -0.55
N GLY A 143 12.22 13.05 0.66
CA GLY A 143 12.47 13.88 1.83
C GLY A 143 13.54 14.89 1.46
N LYS A 144 13.30 16.18 1.75
CA LYS A 144 14.25 17.24 1.44
C LYS A 144 15.60 16.81 2.01
N LYS A 145 16.50 16.34 1.14
CA LYS A 145 17.91 16.23 1.52
C LYS A 145 18.30 17.63 1.98
N GLU A 146 18.99 17.68 3.10
CA GLU A 146 19.55 18.88 3.69
C GLU A 146 20.16 19.78 2.59
N GLU A 147 19.38 20.75 2.12
CA GLU A 147 19.89 21.93 1.43
C GLU A 147 20.29 22.92 2.53
N GLU A 148 21.18 22.48 3.43
CA GLU A 148 21.77 23.33 4.48
C GLU A 148 23.06 22.68 5.02
N ALA A 149 23.97 22.32 4.12
CA ALA A 149 25.36 22.08 4.45
C ALA A 149 26.25 22.27 3.21
N ALA A 150 26.34 23.51 2.71
CA ALA A 150 27.54 24.12 2.10
C ALA A 150 27.21 25.54 1.61
#